data_AF-A0A4Q3W5F1-F1
#
_entry.id   AF-A0A4Q3W5F1-F1
#
_cell.length_a   1.000
_cell.length_b   1.000
_cell.length_c   1.000
_cell.angle_alpha   90.00
_cell.angle_beta   90.00
_cell.angle_gamma   90.00
#
_symmetry.space_group_name_H-M   'P 1'
#
loop_
_entity.id
_entity.type
_entity.pdbx_description
1 polymer ?
#
loop_
_entity_poly.entity_id
_entity_poly.type
_entity_poly.pdbx_seq_one_letter_code
_entity_poly.pdbx_strand_id
1 'polypeptide(L)'
;MSYTVSLLTTKADCTALLNIANRERETMMYRKTGLQRQNQTATLTSMEIDASLAAVIAEIAALESILATLPPGPTFEENEVKKTKAEYKKFLLEQRRGSYGPIALVEREYDINCIDSTVVETDLFIAAVTARRDELPS
;
A
#
# COMPACT_ATOMS: atom_id res chain seq x y z
N MET A 1 -1.17 -21.78 22.39
CA MET A 1 0.11 -21.22 21.94
C MET A 1 1.23 -22.08 22.51
N SER A 2 2.10 -22.67 21.70
CA SER A 2 3.06 -23.70 22.16
C SER A 2 4.52 -23.29 21.94
N TYR A 3 4.92 -22.17 22.54
CA TYR A 3 6.34 -21.89 22.68
C TYR A 3 6.90 -22.72 23.83
N THR A 4 8.03 -23.37 23.61
CA THR A 4 8.72 -24.14 24.66
C THR A 4 9.49 -23.19 25.59
N VAL A 5 8.78 -22.25 26.22
CA VAL A 5 9.36 -21.25 27.15
C VAL A 5 9.99 -21.90 28.38
N SER A 6 9.67 -23.17 28.66
CA SER A 6 10.34 -23.97 29.68
C SER A 6 11.85 -24.12 29.46
N LEU A 7 12.35 -23.95 28.23
CA LEU A 7 13.79 -23.90 27.93
C LEU A 7 14.48 -22.66 28.52
N LEU A 8 13.74 -21.60 28.84
CA LEU A 8 14.26 -20.42 29.50
C LEU A 8 14.36 -20.71 31.00
N THR A 9 15.60 -20.91 31.46
CA THR A 9 15.90 -21.27 32.85
C THR A 9 16.35 -20.09 33.69
N THR A 10 16.71 -18.96 33.07
CA THR A 10 17.13 -17.75 33.80
C THR A 10 16.26 -16.53 33.46
N LYS A 11 16.11 -15.62 34.43
CA LYS A 11 15.45 -14.33 34.22
C LYS A 11 16.18 -13.46 33.20
N ALA A 12 17.50 -13.61 33.10
CA ALA A 12 18.32 -12.90 32.11
C ALA A 12 17.95 -13.32 30.68
N ASP A 13 17.81 -14.63 30.42
CA ASP A 13 17.44 -15.14 29.09
C ASP A 13 16.04 -14.67 28.68
N CYS A 14 15.09 -14.71 29.62
CA CYS A 14 13.74 -14.20 29.37
C CYS A 14 13.77 -12.70 29.06
N THR A 15 14.55 -11.92 29.82
CA THR A 15 14.67 -10.47 29.61
C THR A 15 15.32 -10.14 28.27
N ALA A 16 16.34 -10.90 27.86
CA ALA A 16 16.96 -10.74 26.54
C ALA A 16 15.96 -10.99 25.41
N LEU A 17 15.17 -12.07 25.48
CA LEU A 17 14.12 -12.36 24.49
C LEU A 17 13.01 -11.32 24.49
N LEU A 18 12.58 -10.84 25.66
CA LEU A 18 11.59 -9.76 25.76
C LEU A 18 12.10 -8.49 25.10
N ASN A 19 13.38 -8.13 25.28
CA ASN A 19 13.96 -6.95 24.63
C ASN A 19 13.97 -7.10 23.11
N ILE A 20 14.29 -8.28 22.58
CA ILE A 20 14.25 -8.57 21.14
C ILE A 20 12.82 -8.43 20.62
N ALA A 21 11.87 -9.13 21.25
CA ALA A 21 10.47 -9.14 20.81
C ALA A 21 9.83 -7.74 20.88
N ASN A 22 10.10 -6.96 21.93
CA ASN A 22 9.60 -5.59 22.03
C ASN A 22 10.19 -4.69 20.93
N ARG A 23 11.48 -4.82 20.62
CA ARG A 23 12.12 -4.06 19.52
C ARG A 23 11.51 -4.41 18.16
N GLU A 24 11.27 -5.69 17.91
CA GLU A 24 10.64 -6.14 16.66
C GLU A 24 9.21 -5.62 16.56
N ARG A 25 8.44 -5.71 17.65
CA ARG A 25 7.09 -5.14 17.74
C ARG A 25 7.06 -3.65 17.43
N GLU A 26 7.96 -2.87 18.03
CA GLU A 26 8.07 -1.42 17.77
C GLU A 26 8.39 -1.13 16.30
N THR A 27 9.30 -1.91 15.71
CA THR A 27 9.66 -1.81 14.29
C THR A 27 8.44 -2.09 13.38
N MET A 28 7.66 -3.12 13.70
CA MET A 28 6.42 -3.46 12.98
C MET A 28 5.38 -2.34 13.09
N MET A 29 5.18 -1.79 14.30
CA MET A 29 4.25 -0.67 14.53
C MET A 29 4.66 0.60 13.78
N TYR A 30 5.96 0.90 13.72
CA TYR A 30 6.47 2.00 12.91
C TYR A 30 6.18 1.78 11.42
N ARG A 31 6.48 0.59 10.88
CA ARG A 31 6.19 0.23 9.49
C ARG A 31 4.70 0.33 9.17
N LYS A 32 3.83 -0.20 10.06
CA LYS A 32 2.37 -0.09 9.94
C LYS A 32 1.93 1.35 9.80
N THR A 33 2.41 2.22 10.68
CA THR A 33 2.06 3.65 10.66
C THR A 33 2.46 4.30 9.33
N GLY A 34 3.63 3.95 8.79
CA GLY A 34 4.09 4.39 7.48
C GLY A 34 3.14 3.97 6.36
N LEU A 35 2.75 2.69 6.33
CA LEU A 35 1.82 2.15 5.33
C LEU A 35 0.43 2.76 5.43
N GLN A 36 -0.10 2.97 6.63
CA GLN A 36 -1.40 3.60 6.84
C GLN A 36 -1.44 5.03 6.28
N ARG A 37 -0.38 5.82 6.52
CA ARG A 37 -0.25 7.16 5.95
C ARG A 37 -0.20 7.14 4.43
N GLN A 38 0.63 6.26 3.86
CA GLN A 38 0.73 6.09 2.41
C GLN A 38 -0.62 5.70 1.79
N ASN A 39 -1.35 4.79 2.44
CA ASN A 39 -2.64 4.33 1.96
C ASN A 39 -3.67 5.48 1.95
N GLN A 40 -3.73 6.26 3.04
CA GLN A 40 -4.62 7.43 3.13
C GLN A 40 -4.32 8.47 2.04
N THR A 41 -3.05 8.77 1.77
CA THR A 41 -2.67 9.70 0.71
C THR A 41 -2.98 9.13 -0.68
N ALA A 42 -2.69 7.84 -0.90
CA ALA A 42 -2.90 7.20 -2.19
C ALA A 42 -4.38 7.09 -2.56
N THR A 43 -5.31 6.96 -1.60
CA THR A 43 -6.76 6.96 -1.89
C THR A 43 -7.21 8.25 -2.56
N LEU A 44 -6.78 9.41 -2.07
CA LEU A 44 -7.08 10.70 -2.69
C LEU A 44 -6.48 10.80 -4.09
N THR A 45 -5.22 10.40 -4.24
CA THR A 45 -4.54 10.37 -5.55
C THR A 45 -5.21 9.41 -6.53
N SER A 46 -5.72 8.26 -6.08
CA SER A 46 -6.46 7.31 -6.93
C SER A 46 -7.71 7.97 -7.51
N MET A 47 -8.48 8.67 -6.67
CA MET A 47 -9.70 9.36 -7.10
C MET A 47 -9.40 10.44 -8.16
N GLU A 48 -8.33 11.21 -7.95
CA GLU A 48 -7.88 12.22 -8.92
C GLU A 48 -7.43 11.60 -10.25
N ILE A 49 -6.72 10.46 -10.20
CA ILE A 49 -6.29 9.73 -11.39
C ILE A 49 -7.50 9.20 -12.15
N ASP A 50 -8.47 8.58 -11.47
CA ASP A 50 -9.67 8.02 -12.10
C ASP A 50 -10.54 9.12 -12.73
N ALA A 51 -10.71 10.27 -12.05
CA ALA A 51 -11.40 11.43 -12.61
C ALA A 51 -10.67 11.99 -13.85
N SER A 52 -9.34 12.08 -13.79
CA SER A 52 -8.53 12.54 -14.92
C SER A 52 -8.58 11.58 -16.11
N LEU A 53 -8.61 10.27 -15.85
CA LEU A 53 -8.78 9.26 -16.89
C LEU A 53 -10.14 9.37 -17.56
N ALA A 54 -11.21 9.51 -16.78
CA ALA A 54 -12.55 9.68 -17.33
C ALA A 54 -12.65 10.91 -18.25
N ALA A 55 -12.05 12.03 -17.82
CA ALA A 55 -12.00 13.25 -18.62
C ALA A 55 -11.21 13.06 -19.94
N VAL A 56 -10.03 12.45 -19.88
CA VAL A 56 -9.19 12.22 -21.08
C VAL A 56 -9.84 11.21 -22.03
N ILE A 57 -10.52 10.18 -21.52
CA ILE A 57 -11.28 9.24 -22.34
C ILE A 57 -12.42 9.95 -23.08
N ALA A 58 -13.14 10.84 -22.40
CA ALA A 58 -14.19 11.65 -23.04
C ALA A 58 -13.62 12.61 -24.10
N GLU A 59 -12.46 13.21 -23.83
CA GLU A 59 -11.74 14.07 -24.80
C GLU A 59 -11.34 13.29 -26.05
N ILE A 60 -10.75 12.10 -25.89
CA ILE A 60 -10.39 11.21 -27.01
C ILE A 60 -11.63 10.86 -27.83
N ALA A 61 -12.73 10.45 -27.19
CA ALA A 61 -13.97 10.08 -27.88
C ALA A 61 -14.55 11.27 -28.68
N ALA A 62 -14.49 12.48 -28.13
CA ALA A 62 -14.92 13.68 -28.84
C ALA A 62 -14.03 13.98 -30.07
N LEU A 63 -12.71 13.89 -29.92
CA LEU A 63 -11.76 14.09 -31.02
C LEU A 63 -11.93 13.04 -32.12
N GLU A 64 -12.18 11.78 -31.76
CA GLU A 64 -12.49 10.71 -32.71
C GLU A 64 -13.78 11.00 -33.49
N SER A 65 -14.83 11.48 -32.81
CA SER A 65 -16.07 11.88 -33.47
C SER A 65 -15.86 13.05 -34.44
N ILE A 66 -15.00 14.01 -34.09
CA ILE A 66 -14.66 15.14 -34.98
C ILE A 66 -13.91 14.63 -36.21
N LEU A 67 -12.83 13.86 -35.99
CA LEU A 67 -11.98 13.31 -37.05
C LEU A 67 -12.75 12.41 -38.02
N ALA A 68 -13.77 11.68 -37.55
CA ALA A 68 -14.63 10.85 -38.41
C ALA A 68 -15.46 11.68 -39.43
N THR A 69 -15.70 12.96 -39.14
CA THR A 69 -16.53 13.85 -39.98
C THR A 69 -15.72 14.88 -40.76
N LEU A 70 -14.45 15.09 -40.40
CA LEU A 70 -13.61 16.10 -41.02
C LEU A 70 -12.91 15.55 -42.29
N PRO A 71 -12.95 16.27 -43.42
CA PRO A 71 -12.12 15.93 -44.56
C PRO A 71 -10.62 16.16 -44.25
N PRO A 72 -9.71 15.48 -44.95
CA PRO A 72 -8.27 15.72 -44.81
C PRO A 72 -7.91 17.18 -45.06
N GLY A 73 -7.05 17.74 -44.21
CA GLY A 73 -6.60 19.14 -44.28
C GLY A 73 -6.00 19.62 -42.97
N PRO A 74 -5.59 20.90 -42.88
CA PRO A 74 -4.89 21.43 -41.70
C PRO A 74 -5.65 21.22 -40.38
N THR A 75 -6.97 21.41 -40.40
CA THR A 75 -7.82 21.19 -39.21
C THR A 75 -7.94 19.72 -38.83
N PHE A 76 -7.85 18.79 -39.79
CA PHE A 76 -7.81 17.35 -39.49
C PHE A 76 -6.50 17.01 -38.77
N GLU A 77 -5.38 17.44 -39.33
CA GLU A 77 -4.04 17.22 -38.75
C GLU A 77 -3.92 17.83 -37.34
N GLU A 78 -4.47 19.02 -37.11
CA GLU A 78 -4.50 19.63 -35.77
C GLU A 78 -5.27 18.79 -34.75
N ASN A 79 -6.42 18.22 -35.13
CA ASN A 79 -7.20 17.37 -34.24
C ASN A 79 -6.55 16.00 -34.03
N GLU A 80 -5.85 15.47 -35.03
CA GLU A 80 -5.05 14.24 -34.90
C GLU A 80 -3.88 14.43 -33.91
N VAL A 81 -3.19 15.56 -33.96
CA VAL A 81 -2.15 15.92 -32.99
C VAL A 81 -2.73 16.04 -31.58
N LYS A 82 -3.91 16.66 -31.42
CA LYS A 82 -4.60 16.73 -30.12
C LYS A 82 -4.97 15.34 -29.60
N LYS A 83 -5.49 14.46 -30.46
CA LYS A 83 -5.83 13.08 -30.09
C LYS A 83 -4.59 12.34 -29.62
N THR A 84 -3.49 12.40 -30.37
CA THR A 84 -2.22 11.76 -29.99
C THR A 84 -1.72 12.23 -28.62
N LYS A 85 -1.83 13.54 -28.33
CA LYS A 85 -1.47 14.09 -27.00
C LYS A 85 -2.38 13.57 -25.89
N ALA A 86 -3.68 13.47 -26.14
CA ALA A 86 -4.64 12.93 -25.18
C ALA A 86 -4.40 11.44 -24.91
N GLU A 87 -4.10 10.64 -25.93
CA GLU A 87 -3.72 9.23 -25.80
C GLU A 87 -2.44 9.05 -24.98
N TYR A 88 -1.43 9.89 -25.21
CA TYR A 88 -0.22 9.87 -24.39
C TYR A 88 -0.50 10.22 -22.92
N LYS A 89 -1.36 11.21 -22.67
CA LYS A 89 -1.80 11.56 -21.31
C LYS A 89 -2.56 10.40 -20.65
N LYS A 90 -3.43 9.71 -21.39
CA LYS A 90 -4.14 8.51 -20.92
C LYS A 90 -3.14 7.43 -20.49
N PHE A 91 -2.15 7.12 -21.35
CA PHE A 91 -1.11 6.14 -21.04
C PHE A 91 -0.35 6.46 -19.73
N LEU A 92 0.07 7.72 -19.54
CA LEU A 92 0.74 8.14 -18.31
C LEU A 92 -0.14 7.99 -17.07
N LEU A 93 -1.43 8.31 -17.19
CA LEU A 93 -2.39 8.16 -16.10
C LEU A 93 -2.64 6.69 -15.76
N GLU A 94 -2.75 5.81 -16.76
CA GLU A 94 -2.87 4.35 -16.56
C GLU A 94 -1.63 3.78 -15.86
N GLN A 95 -0.43 4.23 -16.24
CA GLN A 95 0.79 3.83 -15.57
C GLN A 95 0.80 4.27 -14.09
N ARG A 96 0.40 5.52 -13.80
CA ARG A 96 0.29 6.03 -12.42
C ARG A 96 -0.77 5.28 -11.62
N ARG A 97 -1.85 4.85 -12.25
CA ARG A 97 -2.90 4.01 -11.63
C ARG A 97 -2.34 2.67 -11.16
N GLY A 98 -1.27 2.15 -11.76
CA GLY A 98 -0.57 0.97 -11.24
C GLY A 98 0.00 1.17 -9.83
N SER A 99 0.54 2.36 -9.55
CA SER A 99 1.21 2.65 -8.26
C SER A 99 0.29 3.25 -7.19
N TYR A 100 -0.80 3.91 -7.62
CA TYR A 100 -1.70 4.66 -6.74
C TYR A 100 -3.16 4.23 -6.86
N GLY A 101 -3.49 3.35 -7.81
CA GLY A 101 -4.86 2.91 -8.04
C GLY A 101 -5.31 1.81 -7.09
N PRO A 102 -6.51 1.26 -7.31
CA PRO A 102 -7.17 0.34 -6.40
C PRO A 102 -6.33 -0.89 -6.03
N ILE A 103 -5.57 -1.45 -6.98
CA ILE A 103 -4.72 -2.62 -6.73
C ILE A 103 -3.64 -2.30 -5.68
N ALA A 104 -2.92 -1.20 -5.86
CA ALA A 104 -1.86 -0.80 -4.94
C ALA A 104 -2.41 -0.39 -3.56
N LEU A 105 -3.65 0.11 -3.49
CA LEU A 105 -4.32 0.39 -2.21
C LEU A 105 -4.61 -0.92 -1.47
N VAL A 106 -5.26 -1.87 -2.14
CA VAL A 106 -5.61 -3.17 -1.55
C VAL A 106 -4.37 -3.98 -1.15
N GLU A 107 -3.30 -3.94 -1.94
CA GLU A 107 -2.02 -4.56 -1.58
C GLU A 107 -1.45 -3.99 -0.27
N ARG A 108 -1.50 -2.67 -0.08
CA ARG A 108 -1.07 -2.05 1.18
C ARG A 108 -1.98 -2.40 2.35
N GLU A 109 -3.29 -2.50 2.13
CA GLU A 109 -4.24 -2.97 3.15
C GLU A 109 -3.91 -4.40 3.60
N TYR A 110 -3.61 -5.28 2.64
CA TYR A 110 -3.16 -6.64 2.92
C TYR A 110 -1.88 -6.66 3.76
N ASP A 111 -0.87 -5.85 3.41
CA ASP A 111 0.37 -5.73 4.18
C ASP A 111 0.13 -5.24 5.61
N ILE A 112 -0.75 -4.24 5.78
CA ILE A 112 -1.15 -3.73 7.11
C ILE A 112 -1.77 -4.85 7.94
N ASN A 113 -2.67 -5.64 7.35
CA ASN A 113 -3.34 -6.75 8.05
C ASN A 113 -2.38 -7.88 8.42
N CYS A 114 -1.38 -8.16 7.56
CA CYS A 114 -0.32 -9.12 7.88
C CYS A 114 0.52 -8.64 9.07
N ILE A 115 0.87 -7.34 9.10
CA ILE A 115 1.59 -6.74 10.24
C ILE A 115 0.74 -6.84 11.51
N ASP A 116 -0.55 -6.52 11.44
CA ASP A 116 -1.44 -6.59 12.62
C ASP A 116 -1.53 -8.01 13.20
N SER A 117 -1.66 -9.01 12.33
CA SER A 117 -1.65 -10.41 12.74
C SER A 117 -0.33 -10.79 13.42
N THR A 118 0.79 -10.31 12.87
CA THR A 118 2.14 -10.58 13.43
C THR A 118 2.35 -9.87 14.76
N VAL A 119 1.84 -8.64 14.93
CA VAL A 119 1.91 -7.90 16.20
C VAL A 119 1.13 -8.62 17.29
N VAL A 120 -0.08 -9.12 16.98
CA VAL A 120 -0.89 -9.91 17.92
C VAL A 120 -0.13 -11.17 18.36
N GLU A 121 0.47 -11.89 17.43
CA GLU A 121 1.28 -13.08 17.74
C GLU A 121 2.50 -12.73 18.61
N THR A 122 3.18 -11.62 18.30
CA THR A 122 4.32 -11.11 19.08
C THR A 122 3.90 -10.73 20.50
N ASP A 123 2.73 -10.11 20.67
CA ASP A 123 2.19 -9.74 21.99
C ASP A 123 1.89 -10.97 22.84
N LEU A 124 1.35 -12.03 22.23
CA LEU A 124 1.13 -13.30 22.90
C LEU A 124 2.46 -13.99 23.26
N PHE A 125 3.49 -13.91 22.40
CA PHE A 125 4.84 -14.38 22.72
C PHE A 125 5.44 -13.63 23.90
N ILE A 126 5.37 -12.29 23.89
CA ILE A 126 5.84 -11.42 24.99
C ILE A 126 5.14 -11.81 26.31
N ALA A 127 3.82 -12.02 26.27
CA ALA A 127 3.06 -12.44 27.45
C ALA A 127 3.54 -13.79 28.00
N ALA A 128 3.77 -14.78 27.13
CA ALA A 128 4.25 -16.10 27.53
C ALA A 128 5.66 -16.06 28.15
N VAL A 129 6.59 -15.30 27.57
CA VAL A 129 7.95 -15.14 28.10
C VAL A 129 7.94 -14.34 29.41
N THR A 130 7.06 -13.35 29.53
CA THR A 130 6.87 -12.57 30.77
C THR A 130 6.40 -13.48 31.90
N ALA A 131 5.37 -14.30 31.66
CA ALA A 131 4.88 -15.26 32.65
C ALA A 131 6.00 -16.23 33.08
N ARG A 132 6.77 -16.76 32.12
CA ARG A 132 7.89 -17.65 32.44
C ARG A 132 8.97 -16.96 33.29
N ARG A 133 9.34 -15.72 32.97
CA ARG A 133 10.32 -14.94 33.73
C ARG A 133 9.89 -14.79 35.19
N ASP A 134 8.60 -14.53 35.41
CA ASP A 134 8.05 -14.23 36.73
C ASP A 134 7.92 -15.50 37.61
N GLU A 135 7.85 -16.69 36.99
CA GLU A 135 7.92 -17.99 37.67
C GLU A 135 9.33 -18.38 38.14
N LEU A 136 10.38 -17.82 37.53
CA LEU A 136 11.75 -18.17 37.85
C LEU A 136 12.18 -17.57 39.21
N PRO A 137 13.04 -18.26 39.98
CA PRO A 137 13.58 -17.72 41.22
C PRO A 137 14.36 -16.41 40.96
N SER A 138 14.45 -15.57 42.00
CA SER A 138 15.22 -14.30 41.99
C SER A 138 16.69 -14.53 41.69
#